data_AF-A0A1G8L5T6-F1
#
_entry.id   AF-A0A1G8L5T6-F1
#
_cell.length_a   1.000
_cell.length_b   1.000
_cell.length_c   1.000
_cell.angle_alpha   90.00
_cell.angle_beta   90.00
_cell.angle_gamma   90.00
#
_symmetry.space_group_name_H-M   'P 1'
#
loop_
_entity.id
_entity.type
_entity.pdbx_description
1 polymer ?
#
loop_
_entity_poly.entity_id
_entity_poly.type
_entity_poly.pdbx_seq_one_letter_code
_entity_poly.pdbx_strand_id
1 'polypeptide(L)'
;MMTACHSYRRPPLQAAFSWIRTAMDVILHLGAHRTASTTFQAYLRDNSAGLSRHGISVWDPRRTRNGLFAGIWPAPQMFNCGPQRAEGRIALALAAEAGRGARQVIVSDENILGNPRQGVRAAALYPAAGERVARLAAAFRGRITQAVLSIRCPDAYWASLIAMTAARGHPLPGPMRLAALSDGPRGWRDVVADVACALPGVPLAVMPHEEYGAAPERRLARMLGDAALAPATHARRRLNMAPRLPQLRAALAAAGRDTGHLPAGDGHFAPFTPAQAARMREQYSDDLFWLAAGADGLATLMTEKVPGPEGKTPVPGQTERGHAHDQEGRVAQTG
;
A
#
# COMPACT_ATOMS: atom_id res chain seq x y z
N MET A 1 1.64 39.44 46.58
CA MET A 1 1.27 39.35 45.15
C MET A 1 2.23 38.36 44.49
N MET A 2 1.85 37.09 44.49
CA MET A 2 2.64 35.98 43.92
C MET A 2 2.16 35.74 42.49
N THR A 3 3.06 35.79 41.51
CA THR A 3 2.76 35.36 40.14
C THR A 3 3.72 34.25 39.77
N ALA A 4 3.26 33.01 39.92
CA ALA A 4 4.01 31.81 39.57
C ALA A 4 4.04 31.64 38.05
N CYS A 5 5.24 31.74 37.47
CA CYS A 5 5.52 31.44 36.07
C CYS A 5 5.42 29.93 35.85
N HIS A 6 4.28 29.44 35.35
CA HIS A 6 4.13 28.05 34.92
C HIS A 6 4.86 27.83 33.60
N SER A 7 6.04 27.22 33.66
CA SER A 7 6.74 26.66 32.50
C SER A 7 5.94 25.47 31.95
N TYR A 8 5.16 25.70 30.89
CA TYR A 8 4.47 24.62 30.17
C TYR A 8 5.50 23.82 29.37
N ARG A 9 6.04 22.75 29.95
CA ARG A 9 6.84 21.75 29.21
C ARG A 9 5.91 21.08 28.19
N ARG A 10 6.10 21.38 26.90
CA ARG A 10 5.47 20.63 25.81
C ARG A 10 5.92 19.15 25.91
N PRO A 11 5.00 18.17 25.90
CA PRO A 11 5.41 16.77 25.80
C PRO A 11 5.97 16.50 24.39
N PRO A 12 6.92 15.55 24.24
CA PRO A 12 7.44 15.16 22.94
C PRO A 12 6.34 14.46 22.14
N LEU A 13 6.23 14.80 20.85
CA LEU A 13 5.35 14.16 19.87
C LEU A 13 5.78 12.71 19.64
N GLN A 14 5.40 11.80 20.53
CA GLN A 14 5.11 10.42 20.17
C GLN A 14 3.62 10.36 19.95
N ALA A 15 3.17 10.22 18.71
CA ALA A 15 1.78 9.94 18.40
C ALA A 15 1.45 8.52 18.88
N ALA A 16 1.27 8.37 20.19
CA ALA A 16 0.67 7.19 20.79
C ALA A 16 -0.82 7.25 20.48
N PHE A 17 -1.24 6.48 19.48
CA PHE A 17 -2.65 6.31 19.13
C PHE A 17 -3.40 5.81 20.38
N SER A 18 -4.23 6.67 20.96
CA SER A 18 -5.14 6.29 22.05
C SER A 18 -6.33 5.55 21.44
N TRP A 19 -6.27 4.22 21.47
CA TRP A 19 -7.36 3.37 20.99
C TRP A 19 -8.48 3.34 22.02
N ILE A 20 -9.67 3.82 21.64
CA ILE A 20 -10.91 3.40 22.31
C ILE A 20 -11.06 1.91 22.00
N ARG A 21 -10.75 1.05 22.97
CA ARG A 21 -10.81 -0.41 22.79
C ARG A 21 -12.27 -0.83 22.60
N THR A 22 -12.65 -1.13 21.37
CA THR A 22 -13.77 -2.02 21.11
C THR A 22 -13.44 -3.41 21.67
N ALA A 23 -14.44 -4.30 21.80
CA ALA A 23 -14.20 -5.66 22.29
C ALA A 23 -13.19 -6.45 21.41
N MET A 24 -13.02 -6.04 20.15
CA MET A 24 -12.07 -6.62 19.19
C MET A 24 -11.67 -5.60 18.13
N ASP A 25 -10.38 -5.48 17.84
CA ASP A 25 -9.86 -4.62 16.77
C ASP A 25 -9.94 -5.33 15.42
N VAL A 26 -10.36 -4.63 14.36
CA VAL A 26 -10.32 -5.15 12.99
C VAL A 26 -9.47 -4.24 12.13
N ILE A 27 -8.30 -4.75 11.74
CA ILE A 27 -7.32 -4.05 10.91
C ILE A 27 -7.50 -4.50 9.45
N LEU A 28 -7.84 -3.55 8.58
CA LEU A 28 -8.02 -3.80 7.16
C LEU A 28 -6.74 -3.48 6.38
N HIS A 29 -6.01 -4.51 5.96
CA HIS A 29 -4.88 -4.39 5.03
C HIS A 29 -5.36 -4.52 3.58
N LEU A 30 -5.42 -3.37 2.90
CA LEU A 30 -5.98 -3.20 1.55
C LEU A 30 -5.02 -3.59 0.42
N GLY A 31 -3.80 -4.05 0.71
CA GLY A 31 -2.76 -4.20 -0.30
C GLY A 31 -2.00 -2.89 -0.45
N ALA A 32 -1.74 -2.33 -1.64
CA ALA A 32 -2.36 -2.62 -2.94
C ALA A 32 -1.82 -3.85 -3.70
N HIS A 33 -2.22 -4.03 -4.96
CA HIS A 33 -1.62 -5.05 -5.83
C HIS A 33 -0.15 -4.70 -6.07
N ARG A 34 0.70 -5.72 -6.27
CA ARG A 34 2.12 -5.52 -6.60
C ARG A 34 2.92 -4.74 -5.55
N THR A 35 2.43 -4.65 -4.31
CA THR A 35 3.13 -4.07 -3.14
C THR A 35 3.53 -5.15 -2.11
N ALA A 36 3.84 -6.35 -2.61
CA ALA A 36 4.16 -7.56 -1.83
C ALA A 36 3.02 -8.11 -0.95
N SER A 37 1.75 -7.85 -1.29
CA SER A 37 0.59 -8.38 -0.55
C SER A 37 0.60 -9.92 -0.46
N THR A 38 0.90 -10.63 -1.55
CA THR A 38 0.99 -12.11 -1.55
C THR A 38 2.08 -12.63 -0.62
N THR A 39 3.24 -11.97 -0.59
CA THR A 39 4.33 -12.30 0.34
C THR A 39 3.89 -12.09 1.78
N PHE A 40 3.26 -10.95 2.08
CA PHE A 40 2.78 -10.61 3.41
C PHE A 40 1.69 -11.57 3.90
N GLN A 41 0.71 -11.90 3.05
CA GLN A 41 -0.34 -12.88 3.36
C GLN A 41 0.24 -14.26 3.65
N ALA A 42 1.25 -14.71 2.89
CA ALA A 42 1.93 -15.98 3.17
C ALA A 42 2.68 -15.92 4.50
N TYR A 43 3.40 -14.82 4.77
CA TYR A 43 4.08 -14.59 6.05
C TYR A 43 3.11 -14.64 7.24
N LEU A 44 1.95 -13.97 7.16
CA LEU A 44 0.94 -14.01 8.21
C LEU A 44 0.41 -15.43 8.45
N ARG A 45 0.13 -16.16 7.36
CA ARG A 45 -0.39 -17.53 7.43
C ARG A 45 0.63 -18.50 8.02
N ASP A 46 1.87 -18.42 7.56
CA ASP A 46 2.96 -19.28 8.04
C ASP A 46 3.28 -19.00 9.52
N ASN A 47 2.96 -17.81 10.05
CA ASN A 47 3.12 -17.45 11.47
C ASN A 47 1.81 -17.49 12.30
N SER A 48 0.70 -17.97 11.72
CA SER A 48 -0.64 -17.88 12.32
C SER A 48 -0.76 -18.50 13.71
N ALA A 49 -0.08 -19.63 13.96
CA ALA A 49 -0.08 -20.28 15.27
C ALA A 49 0.55 -19.39 16.37
N GLY A 50 1.64 -18.69 16.06
CA GLY A 50 2.27 -17.75 17.00
C GLY A 50 1.39 -16.53 17.25
N LEU A 51 0.87 -15.94 16.16
CA LEU A 51 -0.05 -14.79 16.22
C LEU A 51 -1.30 -15.09 17.05
N SER A 52 -1.86 -16.31 16.91
CA SER A 52 -3.06 -16.73 17.64
C SER A 52 -2.84 -16.78 19.15
N ARG A 53 -1.63 -17.13 19.62
CA ARG A 53 -1.29 -17.09 21.06
C ARG A 53 -1.29 -15.68 21.64
N HIS A 54 -1.10 -14.66 20.79
CA HIS A 54 -1.23 -13.25 21.15
C HIS A 54 -2.65 -12.70 20.91
N GLY A 55 -3.63 -13.56 20.58
CA GLY A 55 -4.99 -13.15 20.29
C GLY A 55 -5.15 -12.45 18.93
N ILE A 56 -4.25 -12.70 17.97
CA ILE A 56 -4.30 -12.12 16.63
C ILE A 56 -4.76 -13.20 15.64
N SER A 57 -5.91 -12.96 15.01
CA SER A 57 -6.44 -13.80 13.93
C SER A 57 -6.20 -13.15 12.57
N VAL A 58 -6.03 -13.96 11.53
CA VAL A 58 -5.74 -13.51 10.17
C VAL A 58 -6.77 -14.04 9.20
N TRP A 59 -7.38 -13.13 8.43
CA TRP A 59 -8.26 -13.42 7.32
C TRP A 59 -7.54 -13.05 6.01
N ASP A 60 -7.05 -14.07 5.31
CA ASP A 60 -6.36 -13.92 4.03
C ASP A 60 -7.31 -14.22 2.83
N PRO A 61 -6.85 -14.06 1.58
CA PRO A 61 -7.66 -14.31 0.39
C PRO A 61 -8.34 -15.68 0.32
N ARG A 62 -7.78 -16.72 0.95
CA ARG A 62 -8.37 -18.06 0.98
C ARG A 62 -9.64 -18.12 1.82
N ARG A 63 -9.80 -17.17 2.75
CA ARG A 63 -11.01 -17.02 3.56
C ARG A 63 -11.92 -15.95 3.01
N THR A 64 -11.41 -14.75 2.74
CA THR A 64 -12.22 -13.61 2.27
C THR A 64 -12.92 -13.93 0.94
N ARG A 65 -12.23 -14.63 0.04
CA ARG A 65 -12.75 -15.00 -1.30
C ARG A 65 -13.45 -16.37 -1.31
N ASN A 66 -13.42 -17.15 -0.22
CA ASN A 66 -14.16 -18.41 -0.08
C ASN A 66 -15.52 -18.18 0.58
N GLY A 67 -16.33 -17.32 -0.04
CA GLY A 67 -17.72 -17.07 0.38
C GLY A 67 -17.90 -16.01 1.47
N LEU A 68 -16.88 -15.66 2.27
CA LEU A 68 -17.03 -14.65 3.33
C LEU A 68 -17.54 -13.32 2.75
N PHE A 69 -16.90 -12.80 1.70
CA PHE A 69 -17.27 -11.54 1.04
C PHE A 69 -18.25 -11.70 -0.14
N ALA A 70 -18.84 -12.88 -0.35
CA ALA A 70 -19.78 -13.10 -1.45
C ALA A 70 -21.02 -12.19 -1.32
N GLY A 71 -21.38 -11.45 -2.38
CA GLY A 71 -22.52 -10.53 -2.34
C GLY A 71 -22.24 -9.12 -1.83
N ILE A 72 -21.00 -8.79 -1.43
CA ILE A 72 -20.63 -7.42 -1.07
C ILE A 72 -20.58 -6.51 -2.30
N TRP A 73 -19.99 -6.99 -3.39
CA TRP A 73 -19.93 -6.25 -4.65
C TRP A 73 -20.87 -6.90 -5.68
N PRO A 74 -21.61 -6.12 -6.48
CA PRO A 74 -22.48 -6.64 -7.51
C PRO A 74 -21.70 -7.53 -8.49
N ALA A 75 -22.18 -8.75 -8.72
CA ALA A 75 -21.73 -9.59 -9.82
C ALA A 75 -22.95 -10.11 -10.59
N PRO A 76 -22.89 -10.19 -11.93
CA PRO A 76 -24.04 -10.52 -12.77
C PRO A 76 -24.73 -11.87 -12.46
N GLN A 77 -24.08 -12.75 -11.70
CA GLN A 77 -24.53 -14.13 -11.45
C GLN A 77 -24.92 -14.40 -9.98
N MET A 78 -24.98 -13.38 -9.11
CA MET A 78 -25.30 -13.57 -7.68
C MET A 78 -26.76 -13.27 -7.36
N PHE A 79 -27.67 -14.17 -7.75
CA PHE A 79 -29.11 -14.02 -7.48
C PHE A 79 -29.51 -14.35 -6.02
N ASN A 80 -28.64 -15.01 -5.23
CA ASN A 80 -28.93 -15.44 -3.85
C ASN A 80 -27.97 -14.91 -2.78
N CYS A 81 -27.01 -14.05 -3.15
CA CYS A 81 -25.96 -13.54 -2.26
C CYS A 81 -26.10 -12.01 -2.15
N GLY A 82 -26.88 -11.54 -1.19
CA GLY A 82 -27.06 -10.10 -0.95
C GLY A 82 -26.10 -9.53 0.10
N PRO A 83 -25.96 -8.19 0.16
CA PRO A 83 -25.09 -7.51 1.13
C PRO A 83 -25.47 -7.85 2.58
N GLN A 84 -26.77 -8.02 2.91
CA GLN A 84 -27.18 -8.42 4.26
C GLN A 84 -26.66 -9.80 4.66
N ARG A 85 -26.61 -10.75 3.72
CA ARG A 85 -26.06 -12.10 4.00
C ARG A 85 -24.55 -12.05 4.23
N ALA A 86 -23.82 -11.21 3.48
CA ALA A 86 -22.38 -11.03 3.69
C ALA A 86 -22.08 -10.44 5.07
N GLU A 87 -22.87 -9.45 5.46
CA GLU A 87 -22.78 -8.82 6.77
C GLU A 87 -23.03 -9.80 7.91
N GLY A 88 -24.06 -10.65 7.81
CA GLY A 88 -24.32 -11.74 8.76
C GLY A 88 -23.17 -12.74 8.85
N ARG A 89 -22.58 -13.15 7.71
CA ARG A 89 -21.41 -14.05 7.71
C ARG A 89 -20.18 -13.41 8.35
N ILE A 90 -19.92 -12.13 8.10
CA ILE A 90 -18.84 -11.39 8.75
C ILE A 90 -19.08 -11.30 10.24
N ALA A 91 -20.29 -10.95 10.68
CA ALA A 91 -20.64 -10.86 12.10
C ALA A 91 -20.42 -12.20 12.82
N LEU A 92 -20.90 -13.31 12.25
CA LEU A 92 -20.69 -14.65 12.79
C LEU A 92 -19.20 -15.03 12.81
N ALA A 93 -18.46 -14.71 11.75
CA ALA A 93 -17.03 -14.96 11.70
C ALA A 93 -16.27 -14.18 12.79
N LEU A 94 -16.58 -12.89 12.98
CA LEU A 94 -15.98 -12.06 14.03
C LEU A 94 -16.32 -12.59 15.43
N ALA A 95 -17.58 -12.99 15.66
CA ALA A 95 -17.99 -13.58 16.93
C ALA A 95 -17.26 -14.91 17.21
N ALA A 96 -17.04 -15.73 16.18
CA ALA A 96 -16.27 -16.96 16.30
C ALA A 96 -14.79 -16.70 16.62
N GLU A 97 -14.18 -15.66 16.06
CA GLU A 97 -12.81 -15.26 16.42
C GLU A 97 -12.75 -14.78 17.88
N ALA A 98 -13.69 -13.93 18.29
CA ALA A 98 -13.78 -13.47 19.68
C ALA A 98 -13.97 -14.63 20.68
N GLY A 99 -14.82 -15.61 20.34
CA GLY A 99 -15.02 -16.83 21.14
C GLY A 99 -13.77 -17.71 21.25
N ARG A 100 -12.81 -17.58 20.33
CA ARG A 100 -11.49 -18.23 20.39
C ARG A 100 -10.44 -17.39 21.12
N GLY A 101 -10.83 -16.25 21.70
CA GLY A 101 -9.94 -15.34 22.41
C GLY A 101 -9.19 -14.36 21.53
N ALA A 102 -9.58 -14.22 20.25
CA ALA A 102 -9.01 -13.19 19.39
C ALA A 102 -9.41 -11.80 19.89
N ARG A 103 -8.41 -10.95 20.11
CA ARG A 103 -8.56 -9.53 20.43
C ARG A 103 -8.40 -8.67 19.19
N GLN A 104 -7.74 -9.19 18.16
CA GLN A 104 -7.47 -8.49 16.91
C GLN A 104 -7.66 -9.42 15.71
N VAL A 105 -8.23 -8.88 14.63
CA VAL A 105 -8.40 -9.57 13.35
C VAL A 105 -7.76 -8.73 12.26
N ILE A 106 -6.77 -9.30 11.58
CA ILE A 106 -6.15 -8.70 10.39
C ILE A 106 -6.85 -9.26 9.16
N VAL A 107 -7.53 -8.39 8.41
CA VAL A 107 -8.15 -8.72 7.13
C VAL A 107 -7.25 -8.24 6.01
N SER A 108 -6.63 -9.13 5.25
CA SER A 108 -5.64 -8.78 4.23
C SER A 108 -6.05 -9.27 2.84
N ASP A 109 -6.58 -8.37 2.01
CA ASP A 109 -7.00 -8.71 0.64
C ASP A 109 -6.93 -7.50 -0.30
N GLU A 110 -5.99 -7.52 -1.25
CA GLU A 110 -5.83 -6.43 -2.22
C GLU A 110 -6.98 -6.29 -3.25
N ASN A 111 -7.80 -7.34 -3.43
CA ASN A 111 -8.94 -7.29 -4.35
C ASN A 111 -10.07 -6.40 -3.81
N ILE A 112 -10.02 -5.99 -2.55
CA ILE A 112 -10.97 -5.03 -1.98
C ILE A 112 -10.95 -3.74 -2.80
N LEU A 113 -9.76 -3.20 -3.12
CA LEU A 113 -9.61 -1.96 -3.89
C LEU A 113 -10.10 -2.09 -5.34
N GLY A 114 -10.05 -3.29 -5.93
CA GLY A 114 -10.45 -3.51 -7.32
C GLY A 114 -9.67 -4.63 -8.01
N ASN A 115 -10.01 -4.89 -9.28
CA ASN A 115 -9.32 -5.92 -10.07
C ASN A 115 -8.13 -5.31 -10.83
N PRO A 116 -6.93 -5.94 -10.82
CA PRO A 116 -5.76 -5.55 -11.61
C PRO A 116 -6.05 -5.19 -13.06
N ARG A 117 -6.87 -6.00 -13.72
CA ARG A 117 -7.17 -5.85 -15.15
C ARG A 117 -8.04 -4.65 -15.42
N GLN A 118 -8.92 -4.31 -14.48
CA GLN A 118 -9.78 -3.12 -14.60
C GLN A 118 -8.92 -1.85 -14.60
N GLY A 119 -7.89 -1.78 -13.75
CA GLY A 119 -6.97 -0.64 -13.73
C GLY A 119 -6.24 -0.45 -15.05
N VAL A 120 -5.68 -1.54 -15.62
CA VAL A 120 -5.01 -1.48 -16.94
C VAL A 120 -5.99 -1.07 -18.05
N ARG A 121 -7.21 -1.61 -18.07
CA ARG A 121 -8.23 -1.28 -19.08
C ARG A 121 -8.77 0.15 -18.94
N ALA A 122 -8.92 0.64 -17.73
CA ALA A 122 -9.38 2.00 -17.44
C ALA A 122 -8.26 3.04 -17.58
N ALA A 123 -7.00 2.61 -17.64
CA ALA A 123 -5.83 3.48 -17.50
C ALA A 123 -5.88 4.36 -16.24
N ALA A 124 -6.33 3.78 -15.12
CA ALA A 124 -6.55 4.52 -13.87
C ALA A 124 -6.27 3.64 -12.65
N LEU A 125 -5.64 4.22 -11.62
CA LEU A 125 -5.43 3.54 -10.33
C LEU A 125 -6.78 3.37 -9.62
N TYR A 126 -7.23 2.12 -9.48
CA TYR A 126 -8.41 1.75 -8.68
C TYR A 126 -9.60 2.71 -8.81
N PRO A 127 -10.23 2.83 -9.99
CA PRO A 127 -11.27 3.84 -10.25
C PRO A 127 -12.55 3.66 -9.41
N ALA A 128 -12.75 2.48 -8.80
CA ALA A 128 -13.88 2.18 -7.94
C ALA A 128 -13.47 1.95 -6.47
N ALA A 129 -12.29 2.42 -6.05
CA ALA A 129 -11.75 2.18 -4.71
C ALA A 129 -12.75 2.58 -3.61
N GLY A 130 -13.25 3.82 -3.67
CA GLY A 130 -14.17 4.37 -2.66
C GLY A 130 -15.46 3.55 -2.55
N GLU A 131 -16.18 3.36 -3.67
CA GLU A 131 -17.42 2.56 -3.70
C GLU A 131 -17.20 1.13 -3.15
N ARG A 132 -16.09 0.51 -3.53
CA ARG A 132 -15.80 -0.87 -3.13
C ARG A 132 -15.47 -0.99 -1.63
N VAL A 133 -14.67 -0.06 -1.11
CA VAL A 133 -14.33 -0.01 0.31
C VAL A 133 -15.56 0.34 1.14
N ALA A 134 -16.40 1.29 0.69
CA ALA A 134 -17.62 1.68 1.40
C ALA A 134 -18.60 0.50 1.55
N ARG A 135 -18.79 -0.30 0.49
CA ARG A 135 -19.61 -1.52 0.55
C ARG A 135 -19.07 -2.55 1.55
N LEU A 136 -17.75 -2.72 1.59
CA LEU A 136 -17.12 -3.59 2.58
C LEU A 136 -17.32 -3.04 4.01
N ALA A 137 -17.09 -1.75 4.21
CA ALA A 137 -17.25 -1.08 5.49
C ALA A 137 -18.67 -1.22 6.05
N ALA A 138 -19.68 -1.06 5.20
CA ALA A 138 -21.08 -1.31 5.55
C ALA A 138 -21.30 -2.74 6.06
N ALA A 139 -20.69 -3.74 5.41
CA ALA A 139 -20.78 -5.14 5.82
C ALA A 139 -20.07 -5.42 7.17
N PHE A 140 -19.07 -4.61 7.54
CA PHE A 140 -18.42 -4.68 8.84
C PHE A 140 -19.16 -3.93 9.95
N ARG A 141 -20.21 -3.14 9.65
CA ARG A 141 -21.01 -2.37 10.62
C ARG A 141 -20.17 -1.55 11.61
N GLY A 142 -19.21 -0.77 11.10
CA GLY A 142 -18.37 0.10 11.94
C GLY A 142 -17.36 -0.61 12.83
N ARG A 143 -17.14 -1.92 12.65
CA ARG A 143 -16.16 -2.69 13.44
C ARG A 143 -14.72 -2.56 12.95
N ILE A 144 -14.48 -1.87 11.83
CA ILE A 144 -13.14 -1.60 11.31
C ILE A 144 -12.51 -0.52 12.19
N THR A 145 -11.39 -0.85 12.85
CA THR A 145 -10.70 0.07 13.76
C THR A 145 -9.49 0.73 13.12
N GLN A 146 -8.94 0.15 12.05
CA GLN A 146 -7.82 0.71 11.31
C GLN A 146 -7.82 0.21 9.86
N ALA A 147 -7.35 1.04 8.94
CA ALA A 147 -7.06 0.66 7.57
C ALA A 147 -5.58 0.89 7.23
N VAL A 148 -5.02 0.04 6.38
CA VAL A 148 -3.63 0.07 5.95
C VAL A 148 -3.57 -0.07 4.44
N LEU A 149 -3.04 0.94 3.76
CA LEU A 149 -2.86 1.00 2.32
C LEU A 149 -1.37 1.06 1.98
N SER A 150 -0.89 0.10 1.22
CA SER A 150 0.45 0.14 0.64
C SER A 150 0.42 0.76 -0.75
N ILE A 151 1.30 1.73 -0.98
CA ILE A 151 1.48 2.43 -2.26
C ILE A 151 2.82 2.05 -2.88
N ARG A 152 3.03 2.38 -4.14
CA ARG A 152 4.28 2.09 -4.87
C ARG A 152 4.45 3.07 -6.01
N CYS A 153 5.68 3.42 -6.36
CA CYS A 153 5.95 4.28 -7.51
C CYS A 153 5.21 3.78 -8.78
N PRO A 154 4.38 4.63 -9.44
CA PRO A 154 3.45 4.18 -10.48
C PRO A 154 4.14 3.53 -11.68
N ASP A 155 5.33 3.98 -12.08
CA ASP A 155 6.09 3.37 -13.17
C ASP A 155 6.40 1.88 -12.88
N ALA A 156 6.89 1.59 -11.68
CA ALA A 156 7.22 0.25 -11.21
C ALA A 156 5.95 -0.56 -10.90
N TYR A 157 4.91 0.07 -10.36
CA TYR A 157 3.60 -0.55 -10.12
C TYR A 157 2.99 -1.06 -11.42
N TRP A 158 2.85 -0.18 -12.42
CA TRP A 158 2.22 -0.52 -13.70
C TRP A 158 3.04 -1.52 -14.47
N ALA A 159 4.37 -1.36 -14.54
CA ALA A 159 5.25 -2.34 -15.18
C ALA A 159 5.07 -3.74 -14.55
N SER A 160 5.01 -3.80 -13.22
CA SER A 160 4.81 -5.06 -12.49
C SER A 160 3.41 -5.64 -12.68
N LEU A 161 2.38 -4.80 -12.73
CA LEU A 161 0.99 -5.21 -12.93
C LEU A 161 0.78 -5.77 -14.35
N ILE A 162 1.28 -5.06 -15.36
CA ILE A 162 1.22 -5.48 -16.76
C ILE A 162 1.93 -6.81 -16.93
N ALA A 163 3.17 -6.94 -16.45
CA ALA A 163 3.94 -8.20 -16.53
C ALA A 163 3.20 -9.37 -15.86
N MET A 164 2.59 -9.15 -14.69
CA MET A 164 1.81 -10.18 -14.00
C MET A 164 0.55 -10.57 -14.77
N THR A 165 -0.17 -9.61 -15.35
CA THR A 165 -1.36 -9.92 -16.16
C THR A 165 -1.01 -10.64 -17.46
N ALA A 166 0.09 -10.23 -18.10
CA ALA A 166 0.55 -10.83 -19.35
C ALA A 166 1.10 -12.25 -19.15
N ALA A 167 1.79 -12.53 -18.04
CA ALA A 167 2.15 -13.91 -17.67
C ALA A 167 0.95 -14.82 -17.37
N ARG A 168 -0.26 -14.27 -17.27
CA ARG A 168 -1.52 -15.03 -17.20
C ARG A 168 -2.24 -15.11 -18.56
N GLY A 169 -1.54 -14.82 -19.66
CA GLY A 169 -2.06 -14.94 -21.03
C GLY A 169 -2.82 -13.71 -21.54
N HIS A 170 -2.85 -12.60 -20.79
CA HIS A 170 -3.46 -11.36 -21.27
C HIS A 170 -2.55 -10.62 -22.26
N PRO A 171 -3.11 -9.91 -23.25
CA PRO A 171 -2.31 -9.13 -24.19
C PRO A 171 -1.62 -7.97 -23.46
N LEU A 172 -0.43 -7.60 -23.96
CA LEU A 172 0.26 -6.41 -23.51
C LEU A 172 -0.49 -5.15 -24.00
N PRO A 173 -0.52 -4.07 -23.20
CA PRO A 173 -1.11 -2.80 -23.62
C PRO A 173 -0.31 -2.18 -24.76
N GLY A 174 -1.00 -1.66 -25.78
CA GLY A 174 -0.36 -0.93 -26.86
C GLY A 174 0.11 0.48 -26.46
N PRO A 175 0.85 1.19 -27.34
CA PRO A 175 1.46 2.49 -27.04
C PRO A 175 0.46 3.55 -26.54
N MET A 176 -0.73 3.65 -27.14
CA MET A 176 -1.76 4.59 -26.69
C MET A 176 -2.22 4.32 -25.26
N ARG A 177 -2.31 3.05 -24.86
CA ARG A 177 -2.71 2.67 -23.49
C ARG A 177 -1.60 2.96 -22.49
N LEU A 178 -0.34 2.73 -22.89
CA LEU A 178 0.83 3.06 -22.06
C LEU A 178 0.96 4.58 -21.85
N ALA A 179 0.71 5.38 -22.90
CA ALA A 179 0.62 6.83 -22.79
C ALA A 179 -0.48 7.24 -21.82
N ALA A 180 -1.70 6.72 -21.97
CA ALA A 180 -2.81 7.01 -21.06
C ALA A 180 -2.53 6.64 -19.59
N LEU A 181 -1.79 5.55 -19.33
CA LEU A 181 -1.37 5.17 -17.97
C LEU A 181 -0.35 6.16 -17.38
N SER A 182 0.51 6.73 -18.22
CA SER A 182 1.55 7.68 -17.82
C SER A 182 1.05 9.12 -17.70
N ASP A 183 0.08 9.50 -18.52
CA ASP A 183 -0.50 10.86 -18.57
C ASP A 183 -1.75 10.99 -17.71
N GLY A 184 -2.20 9.88 -17.11
CA GLY A 184 -3.40 9.84 -16.28
C GLY A 184 -3.27 10.78 -15.07
N PRO A 185 -4.25 11.65 -14.80
CA PRO A 185 -4.18 12.61 -13.70
C PRO A 185 -4.33 11.95 -12.32
N ARG A 186 -4.87 10.71 -12.29
CA ARG A 186 -5.22 10.01 -11.05
C ARG A 186 -4.00 9.31 -10.43
N GLY A 187 -3.58 9.79 -9.26
CA GLY A 187 -2.45 9.29 -8.48
C GLY A 187 -2.86 8.50 -7.23
N TRP A 188 -1.90 8.27 -6.33
CA TRP A 188 -2.19 7.64 -5.04
C TRP A 188 -2.94 8.57 -4.09
N ARG A 189 -2.76 9.90 -4.20
CA ARG A 189 -3.55 10.87 -3.45
C ARG A 189 -5.05 10.65 -3.62
N ASP A 190 -5.51 10.44 -4.86
CA ASP A 190 -6.93 10.19 -5.14
C ASP A 190 -7.41 8.86 -4.53
N VAL A 191 -6.59 7.81 -4.59
CA VAL A 191 -6.93 6.51 -4.00
C VAL A 191 -6.99 6.61 -2.47
N VAL A 192 -6.07 7.35 -1.85
CA VAL A 192 -6.08 7.62 -0.40
C VAL A 192 -7.34 8.40 -0.02
N ALA A 193 -7.67 9.45 -0.75
CA ALA A 193 -8.87 10.25 -0.51
C ALA A 193 -10.16 9.42 -0.63
N ASP A 194 -10.26 8.58 -1.66
CA ASP A 194 -11.39 7.65 -1.84
C ASP A 194 -11.54 6.68 -0.65
N VAL A 195 -10.42 6.11 -0.17
CA VAL A 195 -10.43 5.16 0.95
C VAL A 195 -10.80 5.88 2.25
N ALA A 196 -10.25 7.07 2.50
CA ALA A 196 -10.57 7.87 3.68
C ALA A 196 -12.05 8.29 3.68
N CYS A 197 -12.58 8.71 2.54
CA CYS A 197 -14.01 9.02 2.38
C CYS A 197 -14.90 7.80 2.63
N ALA A 198 -14.46 6.61 2.23
CA ALA A 198 -15.20 5.36 2.43
C ALA A 198 -15.14 4.82 3.86
N LEU A 199 -14.18 5.30 4.68
CA LEU A 199 -13.94 4.87 6.06
C LEU A 199 -13.87 6.07 7.01
N PRO A 200 -14.96 6.85 7.15
CA PRO A 200 -14.94 8.06 7.97
C PRO A 200 -14.61 7.72 9.42
N GLY A 201 -13.66 8.44 10.01
CA GLY A 201 -13.22 8.26 11.39
C GLY A 201 -12.34 7.03 11.66
N VAL A 202 -12.03 6.22 10.64
CA VAL A 202 -11.10 5.10 10.76
C VAL A 202 -9.69 5.58 10.42
N PRO A 203 -8.70 5.45 11.32
CA PRO A 203 -7.31 5.77 11.00
C PRO A 203 -6.80 5.00 9.77
N LEU A 204 -6.27 5.75 8.79
CA LEU A 204 -5.69 5.21 7.55
C LEU A 204 -4.17 5.37 7.56
N ALA A 205 -3.46 4.26 7.65
CA ALA A 205 -2.01 4.21 7.54
C ALA A 205 -1.57 3.93 6.09
N VAL A 206 -0.62 4.71 5.58
CA VAL A 206 -0.06 4.54 4.23
C VAL A 206 1.38 4.04 4.30
N MET A 207 1.70 2.96 3.59
CA MET A 207 2.99 2.28 3.65
C MET A 207 3.66 2.16 2.26
N PRO A 208 4.77 2.85 1.99
CA PRO A 208 5.48 2.73 0.73
C PRO A 208 6.05 1.31 0.51
N HIS A 209 5.82 0.74 -0.67
CA HIS A 209 6.34 -0.56 -1.04
C HIS A 209 7.87 -0.59 -1.07
N GLU A 210 8.48 0.54 -1.43
CA GLU A 210 9.92 0.72 -1.48
C GLU A 210 10.58 0.46 -0.12
N GLU A 211 9.88 0.75 0.98
CA GLU A 211 10.34 0.49 2.35
C GLU A 211 9.92 -0.90 2.85
N TYR A 212 8.62 -1.23 2.72
CA TYR A 212 8.06 -2.43 3.39
C TYR A 212 8.01 -3.69 2.52
N GLY A 213 8.28 -3.58 1.21
CA GLY A 213 8.09 -4.67 0.25
C GLY A 213 8.94 -5.92 0.52
N ALA A 214 10.07 -5.74 1.22
CA ALA A 214 10.98 -6.81 1.61
C ALA A 214 10.98 -7.10 3.13
N ALA A 215 10.16 -6.41 3.90
CA ALA A 215 10.16 -6.44 5.36
C ALA A 215 8.72 -6.64 5.91
N PRO A 216 8.09 -7.81 5.67
CA PRO A 216 6.74 -8.10 6.13
C PRO A 216 6.59 -8.05 7.66
N GLU A 217 7.63 -8.40 8.41
CA GLU A 217 7.68 -8.29 9.87
C GLU A 217 7.65 -6.83 10.34
N ARG A 218 8.35 -5.93 9.64
CA ARG A 218 8.31 -4.49 9.97
C ARG A 218 6.96 -3.89 9.65
N ARG A 219 6.35 -4.31 8.53
CA ARG A 219 4.97 -3.96 8.20
C ARG A 219 4.02 -4.37 9.32
N LEU A 220 4.09 -5.64 9.74
CA LEU A 220 3.23 -6.15 10.80
C LEU A 220 3.45 -5.39 12.12
N ALA A 221 4.70 -5.18 12.53
CA ALA A 221 5.04 -4.42 13.73
C ALA A 221 4.41 -3.03 13.74
N ARG A 222 4.45 -2.32 12.61
CA ARG A 222 3.81 -1.00 12.48
C ARG A 222 2.29 -1.07 12.49
N MET A 223 1.70 -2.10 11.90
CA MET A 223 0.25 -2.31 11.94
C MET A 223 -0.25 -2.59 13.37
N LEU A 224 0.53 -3.32 14.16
CA LEU A 224 0.16 -3.71 15.53
C LEU A 224 0.60 -2.70 16.59
N GLY A 225 1.53 -1.80 16.28
CA GLY A 225 2.14 -0.89 17.24
C GLY A 225 3.14 -1.56 18.19
N ASP A 226 3.44 -2.85 17.99
CA ASP A 226 4.35 -3.62 18.83
C ASP A 226 5.22 -4.56 17.97
N ALA A 227 6.53 -4.34 18.03
CA ALA A 227 7.50 -5.16 17.31
C ALA A 227 7.65 -6.57 17.88
N ALA A 228 7.35 -6.79 19.17
CA ALA A 228 7.41 -8.11 19.79
C ALA A 228 6.35 -9.07 19.22
N LEU A 229 5.27 -8.54 18.65
CA LEU A 229 4.20 -9.31 18.02
C LEU A 229 4.48 -9.69 16.57
N ALA A 230 5.60 -9.23 16.00
CA ALA A 230 5.97 -9.45 14.61
C ALA A 230 7.17 -10.42 14.49
N PRO A 231 6.94 -11.72 14.23
CA PRO A 231 8.00 -12.71 14.21
C PRO A 231 8.95 -12.54 12.99
N ALA A 232 10.24 -12.81 13.17
CA ALA A 232 11.21 -12.82 12.06
C ALA A 232 11.12 -14.10 11.20
N THR A 233 10.47 -15.15 11.70
CA THR A 233 10.28 -16.42 10.98
C THR A 233 9.49 -16.22 9.69
N HIS A 234 9.94 -16.86 8.61
CA HIS A 234 9.38 -16.75 7.25
C HIS A 234 9.43 -15.34 6.62
N ALA A 235 10.04 -14.34 7.28
CA ALA A 235 10.05 -12.94 6.83
C ALA A 235 10.90 -12.67 5.57
N ARG A 236 11.78 -13.60 5.19
CA ARG A 236 12.68 -13.44 4.02
C ARG A 236 12.16 -14.07 2.74
N ARG A 237 11.01 -14.75 2.80
CA ARG A 237 10.37 -15.32 1.62
C ARG A 237 9.89 -14.20 0.69
N ARG A 238 10.07 -14.37 -0.63
CA ARG A 238 9.51 -13.48 -1.66
C ARG A 238 8.63 -14.27 -2.60
N LEU A 239 7.39 -13.85 -2.77
CA LEU A 239 6.41 -14.51 -3.63
C LEU A 239 5.86 -13.55 -4.68
N ASN A 240 5.36 -14.12 -5.79
CA ASN A 240 4.64 -13.38 -6.84
C ASN A 240 5.43 -12.18 -7.40
N MET A 241 6.76 -12.33 -7.47
CA MET A 241 7.62 -11.37 -8.16
C MET A 241 7.19 -11.25 -9.63
N ALA A 242 7.41 -10.07 -10.22
CA ALA A 242 7.12 -9.89 -11.63
C ALA A 242 7.99 -10.86 -12.45
N PRO A 243 7.43 -11.51 -13.49
CA PRO A 243 8.22 -12.36 -14.36
C PRO A 243 9.33 -11.54 -15.03
N ARG A 244 10.49 -12.15 -15.21
CA ARG A 244 11.55 -11.59 -16.07
C ARG A 244 11.16 -11.76 -17.55
N LEU A 245 11.83 -11.03 -18.43
CA LEU A 245 11.55 -11.06 -19.88
C LEU A 245 11.47 -12.48 -20.47
N PRO A 246 12.33 -13.45 -20.11
CA PRO A 246 12.24 -14.80 -20.68
C PRO A 246 10.96 -15.53 -20.26
N GLN A 247 10.58 -15.39 -18.98
CA GLN A 247 9.35 -15.98 -18.43
C GLN A 247 8.11 -15.32 -19.06
N LEU A 248 8.16 -14.02 -19.29
CA LEU A 248 7.09 -13.27 -19.93
C LEU A 248 6.91 -13.67 -21.40
N ARG A 249 8.01 -13.79 -22.17
CA ARG A 249 8.01 -14.28 -23.55
C ARG A 249 7.43 -15.69 -23.63
N ALA A 250 7.87 -16.60 -22.76
CA ALA A 250 7.36 -17.98 -22.72
C ALA A 250 5.85 -18.02 -22.44
N ALA A 251 5.36 -17.24 -21.47
CA ALA A 251 3.94 -17.21 -21.12
C ALA A 251 3.05 -16.62 -22.24
N LEU A 252 3.54 -15.60 -22.94
CA LEU A 252 2.83 -14.99 -24.07
C LEU A 252 2.81 -15.91 -25.30
N ALA A 253 3.94 -16.54 -25.61
CA ALA A 253 4.02 -17.54 -26.68
C ALA A 253 3.08 -18.72 -26.42
N ALA A 254 3.04 -19.24 -25.19
CA ALA A 254 2.11 -20.30 -24.79
C ALA A 254 0.64 -19.88 -24.91
N ALA A 255 0.33 -18.59 -24.83
CA ALA A 255 -1.00 -18.03 -25.04
C ALA A 255 -1.28 -17.63 -26.50
N GLY A 256 -0.40 -17.99 -27.46
CA GLY A 256 -0.54 -17.65 -28.87
C GLY A 256 -0.43 -16.14 -29.16
N ARG A 257 0.31 -15.41 -28.32
CA ARG A 257 0.51 -13.96 -28.47
C ARG A 257 1.86 -13.66 -29.12
N ASP A 258 1.89 -12.60 -29.93
CA ASP A 258 3.14 -12.07 -30.47
C ASP A 258 4.06 -11.60 -29.33
N THR A 259 5.34 -11.93 -29.47
CA THR A 259 6.41 -11.56 -28.54
C THR A 259 7.52 -10.74 -29.19
N GLY A 260 7.45 -10.50 -30.51
CA GLY A 260 8.49 -9.79 -31.27
C GLY A 260 8.68 -8.34 -30.83
N HIS A 261 7.68 -7.76 -30.17
CA HIS A 261 7.72 -6.41 -29.63
C HIS A 261 8.32 -6.32 -28.21
N LEU A 262 8.69 -7.45 -27.60
CA LEU A 262 9.39 -7.45 -26.31
C LEU A 262 10.90 -7.28 -26.51
N PRO A 263 11.58 -6.50 -25.65
CA PRO A 263 13.03 -6.34 -25.76
C PRO A 263 13.75 -7.67 -25.55
N ALA A 264 14.90 -7.80 -26.23
CA ALA A 264 15.83 -8.90 -26.02
C ALA A 264 16.43 -8.86 -24.59
N GLY A 265 16.99 -10.00 -24.16
CA GLY A 265 17.64 -10.14 -22.87
C GLY A 265 16.73 -10.60 -21.72
N ASP A 266 17.33 -10.66 -20.52
CA ASP A 266 16.79 -11.39 -19.37
C ASP A 266 16.36 -10.48 -18.21
N GLY A 267 16.37 -9.18 -18.44
CA GLY A 267 16.07 -8.15 -17.45
C GLY A 267 14.59 -8.09 -17.02
N HIS A 268 14.28 -7.03 -16.27
CA HIS A 268 12.91 -6.70 -15.91
C HIS A 268 12.15 -6.14 -17.11
N PHE A 269 10.85 -6.41 -17.14
CA PHE A 269 9.96 -5.79 -18.10
C PHE A 269 9.79 -4.29 -17.78
N ALA A 270 10.16 -3.43 -18.72
CA ALA A 270 10.05 -1.98 -18.63
C ALA A 270 9.26 -1.44 -19.84
N PRO A 271 7.93 -1.29 -19.73
CA PRO A 271 7.08 -0.90 -20.86
C PRO A 271 7.07 0.60 -21.16
N PHE A 272 7.63 1.43 -20.27
CA PHE A 272 7.53 2.88 -20.36
C PHE A 272 8.82 3.50 -20.89
N THR A 273 8.68 4.57 -21.67
CA THR A 273 9.83 5.40 -22.06
C THR A 273 10.41 6.14 -20.84
N PRO A 274 11.66 6.63 -20.91
CA PRO A 274 12.24 7.43 -19.82
C PRO A 274 11.40 8.64 -19.44
N ALA A 275 10.79 9.32 -20.42
CA ALA A 275 9.91 10.47 -20.19
C ALA A 275 8.61 10.08 -19.47
N GLN A 276 7.97 8.98 -19.89
CA GLN A 276 6.77 8.45 -19.23
C GLN A 276 7.07 8.06 -17.78
N ALA A 277 8.18 7.34 -17.57
CA ALA A 277 8.61 6.94 -16.24
C ALA A 277 8.95 8.15 -15.35
N ALA A 278 9.59 9.19 -15.90
CA ALA A 278 9.89 10.42 -15.17
C ALA A 278 8.62 11.14 -14.69
N ARG A 279 7.61 11.29 -15.55
CA ARG A 279 6.32 11.91 -15.18
C ARG A 279 5.62 11.17 -14.04
N MET A 280 5.57 9.83 -14.10
CA MET A 280 4.99 9.03 -13.02
C MET A 280 5.77 9.12 -11.71
N ARG A 281 7.10 9.25 -11.77
CA ARG A 281 7.95 9.46 -10.60
C ARG A 281 7.76 10.84 -9.97
N GLU A 282 7.59 11.87 -10.80
CA GLU A 282 7.28 13.24 -10.35
C GLU A 282 5.93 13.26 -9.61
N GLN A 283 4.88 12.71 -10.21
CA GLN A 283 3.57 12.59 -9.56
C GLN A 283 3.65 11.81 -8.22
N TYR A 284 4.44 10.74 -8.17
CA TYR A 284 4.63 9.98 -6.92
C TYR A 284 5.39 10.77 -5.86
N SER A 285 6.35 11.58 -6.27
CA SER A 285 7.06 12.49 -5.36
C SER A 285 6.08 13.50 -4.75
N ASP A 286 5.18 14.05 -5.55
CA ASP A 286 4.14 14.98 -5.08
C ASP A 286 3.12 14.29 -4.14
N ASP A 287 2.77 13.04 -4.42
CA ASP A 287 1.94 12.20 -3.53
C ASP A 287 2.63 11.96 -2.19
N LEU A 288 3.92 11.60 -2.21
CA LEU A 288 4.72 11.36 -0.99
C LEU A 288 4.94 12.64 -0.19
N PHE A 289 5.18 13.78 -0.85
CA PHE A 289 5.30 15.08 -0.20
C PHE A 289 4.00 15.45 0.53
N TRP A 290 2.85 15.30 -0.15
CA TRP A 290 1.54 15.54 0.45
C TRP A 290 1.26 14.59 1.64
N LEU A 291 1.61 13.31 1.51
CA LEU A 291 1.50 12.34 2.60
C LEU A 291 2.38 12.72 3.80
N ALA A 292 3.61 13.16 3.56
CA ALA A 292 4.53 13.61 4.59
C ALA A 292 4.07 14.91 5.27
N ALA A 293 3.36 15.78 4.54
CA ALA A 293 2.74 17.00 5.07
C ALA A 293 1.46 16.73 5.91
N GLY A 294 1.09 15.47 6.12
CA GLY A 294 -0.06 15.07 6.93
C GLY A 294 -1.33 14.75 6.14
N ALA A 295 -1.25 14.70 4.80
CA ALA A 295 -2.31 14.24 3.91
C ALA A 295 -3.68 14.92 4.13
N ASP A 296 -3.68 16.22 4.46
CA ASP A 296 -4.89 16.98 4.85
C ASP A 296 -5.69 16.34 6.00
N GLY A 297 -5.03 15.55 6.85
CA GLY A 297 -5.65 14.77 7.92
C GLY A 297 -6.34 13.48 7.47
N LEU A 298 -6.28 13.13 6.18
CA LEU A 298 -6.93 11.94 5.62
C LEU A 298 -6.17 10.64 5.93
N ALA A 299 -4.85 10.71 6.10
CA ALA A 299 -4.00 9.55 6.30
C ALA A 299 -2.70 9.88 7.02
N THR A 300 -2.04 8.85 7.56
CA THR A 300 -0.70 8.95 8.14
C THR A 300 0.29 8.14 7.32
N LEU A 301 1.35 8.79 6.83
CA LEU A 301 2.47 8.11 6.20
C LEU A 301 3.29 7.36 7.26
N MET A 302 3.46 6.06 7.08
CA MET A 302 4.28 5.23 7.95
C MET A 302 5.66 5.06 7.32
N THR A 303 6.58 5.97 7.54
CA THR A 303 7.99 5.81 7.14
C THR A 303 8.84 5.19 8.25
N GLU A 304 9.93 4.54 7.89
CA GLU A 304 10.95 4.13 8.87
C GLU A 304 11.69 5.35 9.46
N LYS A 305 11.87 6.39 8.66
CA LYS A 305 12.38 7.68 9.11
C LYS A 305 11.28 8.40 9.89
N VAL A 306 11.49 8.61 11.19
CA VAL A 306 10.74 9.62 11.93
C VAL A 306 11.00 10.95 11.23
N PRO A 307 9.98 11.78 10.92
CA PRO A 307 10.24 13.15 10.47
C PRO A 307 11.09 13.85 11.55
N GLY A 308 12.37 14.03 11.25
CA GLY A 308 13.22 14.93 12.01
C GLY A 308 12.73 16.37 11.79
N PRO A 309 13.20 17.34 12.59
CA PRO A 309 12.78 18.74 12.51
C PRO A 309 13.23 19.49 11.24
N GLU A 310 13.42 18.80 10.11
CA GLU A 310 13.89 19.35 8.84
C GLU A 310 12.77 20.03 8.02
N GLY A 311 11.62 20.27 8.64
CA GLY A 311 10.52 21.08 8.10
C GLY A 311 10.40 22.46 8.76
N LYS A 312 11.43 22.95 9.47
CA LYS A 312 11.43 24.34 9.96
C LYS A 312 12.02 25.25 8.90
N THR A 313 11.15 26.03 8.29
CA THR A 313 11.33 27.36 7.67
C THR A 313 12.77 27.76 7.33
N PRO A 314 13.11 28.06 6.06
CA PRO A 314 14.39 28.68 5.74
C PRO A 314 14.55 29.94 6.58
N VAL A 315 15.70 30.06 7.25
CA VAL A 315 16.09 31.30 7.94
C VAL A 315 16.06 32.42 6.89
N PRO A 316 15.36 33.55 7.13
CA PRO A 316 15.38 34.67 6.21
C PRO A 316 16.82 35.20 6.15
N GLY A 317 17.51 35.01 5.02
CA GLY A 317 18.87 35.53 4.87
C GLY A 317 19.78 34.86 3.84
N GLN A 318 19.39 33.76 3.19
CA GLN A 318 20.19 33.19 2.09
C GLN A 318 19.55 33.48 0.74
N THR A 319 19.56 34.75 0.36
CA THR A 319 19.64 35.14 -1.05
C THR A 319 21.11 35.12 -1.44
N GLU A 320 21.58 34.02 -2.02
CA GLU A 320 22.57 34.11 -3.11
C GLU A 320 22.65 32.79 -3.87
N ARG A 321 22.42 32.91 -5.17
CA ARG A 321 22.46 31.86 -6.18
C ARG A 321 23.80 32.03 -6.89
N GLY A 322 24.72 31.07 -6.73
CA GLY A 322 25.96 31.02 -7.52
C GLY A 322 27.10 30.33 -6.78
N HIS A 323 27.57 29.19 -7.31
CA HIS A 323 28.90 28.68 -7.00
C HIS A 323 29.81 29.03 -8.18
N ALA A 324 30.70 30.00 -7.97
CA ALA A 324 31.90 30.20 -8.78
C ALA A 324 33.04 29.46 -8.10
N HIS A 325 33.65 28.51 -8.81
CA HIS A 325 34.92 27.90 -8.41
C HIS A 325 36.02 28.59 -9.22
N ASP A 326 36.73 29.52 -8.60
CA ASP A 326 38.02 29.99 -9.07
C ASP A 326 39.16 29.42 -8.23
N GLN A 327 40.22 29.13 -8.97
CA GLN A 327 41.49 28.55 -8.58
C GLN A 327 42.38 29.57 -7.88
N GLU A 328 43.23 29.09 -6.98
CA GLU A 328 44.64 29.51 -6.73
C GLU A 328 45.06 28.74 -5.46
N GLY A 329 46.17 28.00 -5.40
CA GLY A 329 47.52 28.33 -5.85
C GLY A 329 48.39 28.40 -4.59
N ARG A 330 49.18 27.35 -4.30
CA ARG A 330 50.27 27.44 -3.32
C ARG A 330 51.53 26.79 -3.88
N VAL A 331 52.48 27.66 -4.19
CA VAL A 331 53.88 27.39 -4.47
C VAL A 331 54.58 27.08 -3.15
N ALA A 332 55.45 26.07 -3.14
CA ALA A 332 56.62 26.02 -2.28
C ALA A 332 57.75 25.27 -3.01
N GLN A 333 58.83 26.00 -3.29
CA GLN A 333 60.13 25.51 -3.72
C GLN A 333 60.81 24.69 -2.62
N THR A 334 61.59 23.68 -3.01
CA THR A 334 63.03 23.51 -2.68
C THR A 334 63.57 22.30 -3.44
N GLY A 335 64.68 22.48 -4.17
CA GLY A 335 65.43 21.43 -4.88
C GLY A 335 65.69 21.78 -6.33
#